data_AF-A0A842TUF5-F1
#
_entry.id   AF-A0A842TUF5-F1
#
_cell.length_a   1.000
_cell.length_b   1.000
_cell.length_c   1.000
_cell.angle_alpha   90.00
_cell.angle_beta   90.00
_cell.angle_gamma   90.00
#
_symmetry.space_group_name_H-M   'P 1'
#
loop_
_entity.id
_entity.type
_entity.pdbx_description
1 polymer ?
#
loop_
_entity_poly.entity_id
_entity_poly.type
_entity_poly.pdbx_seq_one_letter_code
_entity_poly.pdbx_strand_id
1 'polypeptide(L)' 'MFLHDKTGKMLEIHNKKPLVFEGQDELKNSIVLCRDCHHYAPNNLGEFNEYIKEECTGTMTIITKILQELNSK' A
#
# COMPACT_ATOMS: atom_id res chain seq x y z
N MET A 1 -11.89 3.54 -12.88
CA MET A 1 -11.39 4.91 -12.61
C MET A 1 -9.97 4.76 -12.12
N PHE A 2 -8.97 5.29 -12.82
CA PHE A 2 -7.57 5.21 -12.42
C PHE A 2 -7.21 6.43 -11.59
N LEU A 3 -6.75 6.21 -10.36
CA LEU A 3 -6.23 7.28 -9.51
C LEU A 3 -4.80 7.59 -9.94
N HIS A 4 -4.47 8.87 -10.04
CA HIS A 4 -3.11 9.33 -10.32
C HIS A 4 -2.67 10.25 -9.18
N ASP A 5 -1.39 10.19 -8.83
CA ASP A 5 -0.80 11.16 -7.90
C ASP A 5 -0.44 12.48 -8.61
N LYS A 6 0.08 13.45 -7.86
CA LYS A 6 0.50 14.76 -8.40
C LYS A 6 1.69 14.68 -9.37
N THR A 7 2.38 13.55 -9.41
CA THR A 7 3.50 13.28 -10.34
C THR A 7 3.03 12.57 -11.61
N GLY A 8 1.74 12.23 -11.71
CA GLY A 8 1.16 11.49 -12.83
C GLY A 8 1.35 9.98 -12.74
N LYS A 9 1.83 9.43 -11.60
CA LYS A 9 1.94 7.98 -11.41
C LYS A 9 0.58 7.38 -11.11
N MET A 10 0.29 6.24 -11.73
CA MET A 10 -0.92 5.46 -11.49
C MET A 10 -0.88 4.82 -10.10
N LEU A 11 -1.99 4.95 -9.39
CA LEU A 11 -2.22 4.42 -8.06
C LEU A 11 -3.22 3.25 -8.13
N GLU A 12 -2.86 2.14 -7.50
CA GLU A 12 -3.62 0.90 -7.45
C GLU A 12 -3.87 0.52 -5.99
N ILE A 13 -5.00 -0.13 -5.73
CA ILE A 13 -5.34 -0.62 -4.38
C ILE A 13 -4.76 -2.03 -4.24
N HIS A 14 -3.90 -2.22 -3.26
CA HIS A 14 -3.39 -3.51 -2.82
C HIS A 14 -4.14 -3.99 -1.59
N ASN A 15 -4.47 -5.28 -1.54
CA ASN A 15 -4.94 -5.92 -0.31
C ASN A 15 -3.76 -6.61 0.39
N LYS A 16 -3.41 -6.15 1.60
CA LYS A 16 -2.29 -6.65 2.39
C LYS A 16 -2.38 -8.17 2.62
N LYS A 17 -3.60 -8.66 2.85
CA LYS A 17 -3.98 -10.08 2.73
C LYS A 17 -4.95 -10.21 1.55
N PRO A 18 -4.61 -10.95 0.48
CA PRO A 18 -5.50 -11.14 -0.66
C PRO A 18 -6.79 -11.89 -0.28
N LEU A 19 -7.87 -11.65 -1.04
CA LEU A 19 -9.17 -12.30 -0.83
C LEU A 19 -9.07 -13.83 -0.93
N VAL A 20 -8.24 -14.34 -1.85
CA VAL A 20 -7.99 -15.78 -2.02
C VAL A 20 -7.33 -16.43 -0.80
N PHE A 21 -6.74 -15.62 0.09
CA PHE A 21 -6.15 -16.04 1.35
C PHE A 21 -6.98 -15.55 2.55
N GLU A 22 -8.31 -15.50 2.43
CA GLU A 22 -9.23 -15.04 3.48
C GLU A 22 -9.03 -13.57 3.88
N GLY A 23 -8.45 -12.76 2.99
CA GLY A 23 -8.49 -11.31 3.11
C GLY A 23 -9.93 -10.80 3.04
N GLN A 24 -10.16 -9.63 3.62
CA GLN A 24 -11.45 -8.93 3.57
C GLN A 24 -11.30 -7.65 2.74
N ASP A 25 -12.36 -7.27 2.03
CA ASP A 25 -12.40 -6.01 1.28
C ASP A 25 -12.79 -4.86 2.23
N GLU A 26 -11.82 -4.41 3.01
CA GLU A 26 -12.00 -3.41 4.06
C GLU A 26 -10.79 -2.48 4.16
N LEU A 27 -11.03 -1.20 4.50
CA LEU A 27 -10.01 -0.15 4.53
C LEU A 27 -8.74 -0.53 5.33
N LYS A 28 -8.87 -1.29 6.43
CA LYS A 28 -7.71 -1.71 7.22
C LYS A 28 -6.82 -2.74 6.51
N ASN A 29 -7.39 -3.53 5.60
CA ASN A 29 -6.68 -4.52 4.77
C ASN A 29 -6.23 -3.93 3.43
N SER A 30 -6.67 -2.72 3.08
CA SER A 30 -6.29 -2.06 1.82
C SER A 30 -5.18 -1.03 2.02
N ILE A 31 -4.36 -0.85 1.00
CA ILE A 31 -3.35 0.21 0.91
C ILE A 31 -3.19 0.63 -0.53
N VAL A 32 -2.95 1.92 -0.76
CA VAL A 32 -2.73 2.45 -2.10
C VAL A 32 -1.24 2.43 -2.42
N LEU A 33 -0.87 1.79 -3.52
CA LEU A 33 0.50 1.68 -4.02
C LEU A 33 0.59 2.27 -5.43
N CYS A 34 1.78 2.70 -5.85
CA CYS A 34 2.01 2.92 -7.27
C CYS A 34 2.09 1.57 -7.99
N ARG A 35 1.92 1.57 -9.31
CA ARG A 35 1.97 0.34 -10.13
C ARG A 35 3.22 -0.51 -9.88
N ASP A 36 4.39 0.11 -9.75
CA ASP A 36 5.65 -0.61 -9.56
C ASP A 36 5.68 -1.31 -8.20
N CYS A 37 5.34 -0.59 -7.12
CA CYS A 37 5.25 -1.17 -5.78
C CYS A 37 4.16 -2.25 -5.70
N HIS A 38 3.02 -2.06 -6.38
CA HIS A 38 1.95 -3.06 -6.43
C HIS A 38 2.42 -4.35 -7.12
N HIS A 39 3.20 -4.23 -8.19
CA HIS A 39 3.74 -5.39 -8.91
C HIS A 39 4.68 -6.26 -8.05
N TYR A 40 5.47 -5.64 -7.19
CA TYR A 40 6.43 -6.35 -6.31
C TYR A 40 5.89 -6.64 -4.90
N ALA A 41 4.70 -6.16 -4.57
CA ALA A 41 4.11 -6.34 -3.25
C ALA A 41 3.84 -7.82 -2.94
N PRO A 42 4.31 -8.34 -1.79
CA PRO A 42 3.99 -9.69 -1.38
C PRO A 42 2.49 -9.91 -1.15
N ASN A 43 2.04 -11.13 -1.41
CA ASN A 43 0.66 -11.60 -1.17
C ASN A 43 0.47 -12.21 0.23
N ASN A 44 1.46 -12.08 1.11
CA ASN A 44 1.45 -12.52 2.48
C ASN A 44 1.53 -11.30 3.41
N LEU A 45 0.64 -11.20 4.40
CA LEU A 45 0.59 -10.03 5.29
C LEU A 45 1.91 -9.81 6.06
N GLY A 46 2.58 -10.89 6.49
CA GLY A 46 3.86 -10.82 7.20
C GLY A 46 4.96 -10.23 6.32
N GLU A 47 5.17 -10.84 5.14
CA GLU A 47 6.16 -10.37 4.16
C GLU A 47 5.83 -8.97 3.63
N PHE A 48 4.54 -8.66 3.44
CA PHE A 48 4.09 -7.34 3.02
C PHE A 48 4.43 -6.27 4.08
N ASN A 49 4.27 -6.59 5.36
CA ASN A 49 4.63 -5.68 6.45
C ASN A 49 6.15 -5.43 6.51
N GLU A 50 6.97 -6.42 6.14
CA GLU A 50 8.42 -6.26 6.03
C GLU A 50 8.79 -5.42 4.80
N TYR A 51 8.22 -5.74 3.63
CA TYR A 51 8.37 -5.01 2.37
C TYR A 51 8.10 -3.51 2.55
N ILE A 52 6.97 -3.16 3.19
CA ILE A 52 6.63 -1.75 3.44
C ILE A 52 7.60 -1.07 4.40
N LYS A 53 8.14 -1.78 5.40
CA LYS A 53 9.13 -1.19 6.32
C LYS A 53 10.44 -0.85 5.60
N GLU A 54 10.92 -1.75 4.74
CA GLU A 54 12.16 -1.59 3.97
C GLU A 54 12.01 -0.52 2.87
N GLU A 55 10.93 -0.57 2.10
CA GLU A 55 10.70 0.37 1.00
C GLU A 55 10.32 1.78 1.48
N CYS A 56 9.60 1.90 2.61
CA CYS A 56 9.29 3.21 3.19
C CYS A 56 10.50 3.88 3.86
N THR A 57 11.57 3.14 4.16
CA THR A 57 12.84 3.77 4.61
C THR A 57 13.63 4.36 3.44
N GLY A 58 13.47 3.85 2.21
CA GLY A 58 14.15 4.36 1.01
C GLY A 58 13.34 5.38 0.19
N THR A 59 12.04 5.16 0.03
CA THR A 59 11.17 5.95 -0.85
C THR A 59 9.84 6.25 -0.16
N MET A 60 9.85 7.19 0.77
CA MET A 60 8.63 7.64 1.47
C MET A 60 7.60 8.20 0.48
N THR A 61 6.67 7.35 0.00
CA THR A 61 5.49 7.78 -0.78
C THR A 61 4.57 8.58 0.14
N ILE A 62 4.38 9.86 -0.19
CA ILE A 62 3.63 10.90 0.55
C ILE A 62 2.30 10.39 1.17
N ILE A 63 1.62 9.44 0.53
CA ILE A 63 0.36 8.85 0.98
C ILE A 63 0.52 8.10 2.32
N THR A 64 1.59 7.32 2.51
CA THR A 64 1.84 6.59 3.76
C THR A 64 2.10 7.53 4.93
N LYS A 65 2.77 8.67 4.67
CA LYS A 65 3.03 9.70 5.69
C LYS A 65 1.74 10.37 6.15
N ILE A 66 0.88 10.71 5.20
CA ILE A 66 -0.44 11.30 5.48
C ILE A 66 -1.28 10.32 6.31
N LEU A 67 -1.28 9.03 5.98
CA LEU A 67 -2.03 8.02 6.75
C LEU A 67 -1.47 7.80 8.16
N GLN A 68 -0.14 7.84 8.34
CA GLN A 68 0.47 7.77 9.68
C GLN A 68 0.16 9.01 10.51
N GLU A 69 0.23 10.21 9.93
CA GLU A 69 -0.10 11.46 10.61
C GLU A 69 -1.58 11.56 10.99
N LEU A 70 -2.49 11.03 10.17
CA LEU A 70 -3.92 10.99 10.46
C LEU A 70 -4.28 10.00 11.58
N ASN A 71 -3.52 8.91 11.73
CA ASN A 71 -3.74 7.90 12.78
C ASN A 71 -2.96 8.16 14.08
N SER A 72 -2.06 9.15 14.10
CA SER A 72 -1.28 9.55 15.28
C SER A 72 -1.92 10.72 16.05
N LYS A 73 -3.16 11.08 15.73
CA LYS A 73 -4.01 12.05 16.44
C LYS A 73 -5.21 11.34 17.04
#